data_AF-A0A2D4ZGC5-F1
#
_entry.id   AF-A0A2D4ZGC5-F1
#
_cell.length_a   1.000
_cell.length_b   1.000
_cell.length_c   1.000
_cell.angle_alpha   90.00
_cell.angle_beta   90.00
_cell.angle_gamma   90.00
#
_symmetry.space_group_name_H-M   'P 1'
#
loop_
_entity.id
_entity.type
_entity.pdbx_description
1 polymer ?
#
loop_
_entity_poly.entity_id
_entity_poly.type
_entity_poly.pdbx_seq_one_letter_code
_entity_poly.pdbx_strand_id
1 'polypeptide(L)' 'MAKKIYETEKSYKFNISQLSEIYGMDRKTIRRRLNYAGVKPSLNASGAKLYTLLDASIAIMSFEKQTQELVYRIHGR' A
#
# COMPACT_ATOMS: atom_id res chain seq x y z
N MET A 1 -14.66 20.05 -19.90
CA MET A 1 -14.55 19.54 -18.51
C MET A 1 -13.82 18.19 -18.39
N ALA A 2 -13.14 17.68 -19.43
CA ALA A 2 -12.42 16.39 -19.35
C ALA A 2 -11.07 16.47 -18.61
N LYS A 3 -10.42 17.65 -18.56
CA LYS A 3 -9.04 17.80 -18.05
C LYS A 3 -8.88 17.53 -16.55
N LYS A 4 -9.93 17.75 -15.75
CA LYS A 4 -9.89 17.70 -14.28
C LYS A 4 -9.93 16.27 -13.71
N ILE A 5 -10.55 15.34 -14.44
CA ILE A 5 -10.67 13.92 -14.04
C ILE A 5 -9.31 13.20 -14.15
N TYR A 6 -8.51 13.55 -15.18
CA TYR A 6 -7.19 12.96 -15.39
C TYR A 6 -6.13 13.44 -14.37
N GLU A 7 -6.30 14.64 -13.80
CA GLU A 7 -5.44 15.11 -12.70
C GLU A 7 -5.69 14.30 -11.43
N THR A 8 -6.95 14.00 -11.09
CA THR A 8 -7.29 13.18 -9.93
C THR A 8 -6.73 11.75 -9.97
N GLU A 9 -6.64 11.11 -11.14
CA GLU A 9 -6.02 9.77 -11.25
C GLU A 9 -4.50 9.78 -11.04
N LYS A 10 -3.82 10.87 -11.40
CA LYS A 10 -2.40 11.08 -11.03
C LYS A 10 -2.25 11.41 -9.54
N SER A 11 -3.24 12.05 -8.93
CA SER A 11 -3.19 12.50 -7.52
C SER A 11 -3.18 11.37 -6.49
N TYR A 12 -3.57 10.15 -6.85
CA TYR A 12 -3.58 9.01 -5.91
C TYR A 12 -2.42 8.04 -6.09
N LYS A 13 -1.30 8.49 -6.66
CA LYS A 13 -0.08 7.68 -6.82
C LYS A 13 0.99 8.14 -5.85
N PHE A 14 1.40 7.25 -4.95
CA PHE A 14 2.32 7.54 -3.87
C PHE A 14 3.53 6.63 -3.89
N ASN A 15 4.71 7.18 -3.58
CA ASN A 15 5.90 6.38 -3.33
C ASN A 15 5.90 5.81 -1.91
N ILE A 16 6.84 4.90 -1.62
CA ILE A 16 6.97 4.26 -0.31
C ILE A 16 7.20 5.27 0.82
N SER A 17 7.92 6.37 0.57
CA SER A 17 8.17 7.40 1.60
C SER A 17 6.87 8.13 1.98
N GLN A 18 6.06 8.51 0.98
CA GLN A 18 4.77 9.15 1.22
C GLN A 18 3.79 8.20 1.91
N LEU A 19 3.75 6.92 1.52
CA LEU A 19 2.95 5.92 2.21
C LEU A 19 3.41 5.73 3.66
N SER A 20 4.72 5.72 3.91
CA SER A 20 5.29 5.64 5.26
C SER A 20 4.82 6.79 6.16
N GLU A 21 4.76 8.00 5.63
CA GLU A 21 4.22 9.18 6.33
C GLU A 21 2.70 9.07 6.57
N ILE A 22 1.93 8.68 5.55
CA ILE A 22 0.46 8.55 5.64
C ILE A 22 0.04 7.52 6.69
N TYR A 23 0.71 6.36 6.73
CA TYR A 23 0.36 5.26 7.62
C TYR A 23 1.14 5.26 8.94
N GLY A 24 2.10 6.19 9.12
CA GLY A 24 2.95 6.22 10.31
C GLY A 24 3.80 4.95 10.50
N MET A 25 4.23 4.32 9.41
CA MET A 25 4.94 3.03 9.43
C MET A 25 6.32 3.14 8.80
N ASP A 26 7.27 2.31 9.25
CA ASP A 26 8.59 2.24 8.61
C ASP A 26 8.52 1.84 7.13
N ARG A 27 9.37 2.44 6.30
CA ARG A 27 9.43 2.21 4.85
C ARG A 27 9.70 0.74 4.49
N LYS A 28 10.50 0.01 5.30
CA LYS A 28 10.75 -1.43 5.08
C LYS A 28 9.49 -2.24 5.37
N THR A 29 8.71 -1.86 6.38
CA THR A 29 7.42 -2.50 6.69
C THR A 29 6.45 -2.33 5.52
N ILE A 30 6.27 -1.11 5.02
CA ILE A 30 5.44 -0.83 3.84
C ILE A 30 5.90 -1.69 2.65
N ARG A 31 7.19 -1.67 2.32
CA ARG A 31 7.75 -2.48 1.23
C ARG A 31 7.47 -3.98 1.39
N ARG A 32 7.63 -4.51 2.59
CA ARG A 32 7.37 -5.93 2.89
C ARG A 32 5.89 -6.27 2.68
N ARG A 33 4.97 -5.43 3.19
CA ARG A 33 3.53 -5.64 3.05
C ARG A 33 3.09 -5.60 1.58
N LEU A 34 3.57 -4.61 0.81
CA LEU A 34 3.31 -4.52 -0.63
C LEU A 34 3.83 -5.73 -1.40
N ASN A 35 5.08 -6.15 -1.14
CA ASN A 35 5.69 -7.30 -1.82
C ASN A 35 4.95 -8.60 -1.52
N TYR A 36 4.58 -8.83 -0.25
CA TYR A 36 3.86 -10.02 0.17
C TYR A 36 2.46 -10.10 -0.47
N ALA A 37 1.77 -8.96 -0.57
CA ALA A 37 0.49 -8.86 -1.26
C ALA A 37 0.62 -8.87 -2.80
N GLY A 38 1.84 -8.94 -3.34
CA GLY A 38 2.08 -8.93 -4.79
C GLY A 38 1.76 -7.61 -5.49
N VAL A 39 1.65 -6.50 -4.75
CA VAL A 39 1.30 -5.20 -5.33
C VAL A 39 2.44 -4.68 -6.18
N LYS A 40 2.15 -4.48 -7.48
CA LYS A 40 3.10 -3.91 -8.44
C LYS A 40 2.97 -2.39 -8.49
N PRO A 41 4.07 -1.66 -8.74
CA PRO A 41 4.01 -0.22 -9.00
C PRO A 41 3.12 0.07 -10.20
N SER A 42 2.26 1.08 -10.08
CA SER A 42 1.41 1.56 -11.19
C SER A 42 2.16 2.48 -12.14
N LEU A 43 3.26 3.10 -11.67
CA LEU A 43 4.11 3.99 -12.46
C LEU A 43 5.51 4.05 -11.87
N ASN A 44 6.51 4.29 -12.71
CA ASN A 44 7.83 4.73 -12.27
C ASN A 44 8.00 6.19 -12.68
N ALA A 45 8.23 7.08 -11.71
CA ALA A 45 8.43 8.51 -11.96
C ALA A 45 9.64 9.00 -11.19
N SER A 46 10.56 9.70 -11.87
CA SER A 46 11.79 10.25 -11.27
C SER A 46 12.58 9.22 -10.45
N GLY A 47 12.67 7.98 -10.94
CA GLY A 47 13.37 6.87 -10.27
C GLY A 47 12.61 6.24 -9.09
N ALA A 48 11.45 6.78 -8.71
CA ALA A 48 10.61 6.23 -7.65
C ALA A 48 9.49 5.34 -8.22
N LYS A 49 9.27 4.20 -7.58
CA LYS A 49 8.10 3.34 -7.80
C LYS A 49 6.90 3.99 -7.12
N LEU A 50 5.87 4.28 -7.90
CA LEU A 50 4.61 4.83 -7.42
C LEU A 50 3.54 3.73 -7.40
N TYR A 51 2.77 3.73 -6.33
CA TYR A 51 1.69 2.79 -6.08
C TYR A 51 0.39 3.56 -6.01
N THR A 52 -0.67 2.98 -6.58
CA THR A 52 -2.04 3.43 -6.37
C THR A 52 -2.35 3.38 -4.88
N LEU A 53 -2.93 4.45 -4.33
CA LEU A 53 -3.27 4.52 -2.91
C LEU A 53 -4.20 3.37 -2.51
N LEU A 54 -5.15 3.01 -3.36
CA LEU A 54 -6.11 1.93 -3.08
C LEU A 54 -5.42 0.58 -2.90
N ASP A 55 -4.62 0.13 -3.87
CA ASP A 55 -3.95 -1.18 -3.80
C ASP A 55 -2.92 -1.20 -2.66
N ALA A 56 -2.21 -0.09 -2.46
CA ALA A 56 -1.30 0.06 -1.34
C ALA A 56 -2.04 -0.03 0.01
N SER A 57 -3.17 0.67 0.17
CA SER A 57 -4.00 0.65 1.38
C SER A 57 -4.42 -0.77 1.73
N ILE A 58 -4.96 -1.51 0.74
CA ILE A 58 -5.45 -2.87 0.93
C ILE A 58 -4.30 -3.77 1.41
N ALA A 59 -3.14 -3.71 0.76
CA ALA A 59 -1.99 -4.51 1.15
C ALA A 59 -1.42 -4.14 2.52
N ILE A 60 -1.34 -2.83 2.83
CA ILE A 60 -0.82 -2.34 4.10
C ILE A 60 -1.76 -2.74 5.24
N MET A 61 -3.07 -2.57 5.10
CA MET A 61 -4.03 -2.84 6.18
C MET A 61 -4.37 -4.33 6.33
N SER A 62 -4.38 -5.11 5.25
CA SER A 62 -4.75 -6.54 5.31
C SER A 62 -3.74 -7.41 6.06
N PHE A 63 -2.52 -6.91 6.30
CA PHE A 63 -1.49 -7.64 7.05
C PHE A 63 -1.85 -7.85 8.53
N GLU A 64 -2.62 -6.95 9.13
CA GLU A 64 -3.05 -7.05 10.53
C GLU A 64 -4.15 -8.10 10.73
N LYS A 65 -4.96 -8.34 9.69
CA LYS A 65 -6.03 -9.35 9.70
C LYS A 65 -5.49 -10.78 9.73
N GLN A 66 -4.40 -11.06 9.01
CA GLN A 66 -3.81 -12.40 8.96
C GLN A 66 -3.17 -12.84 10.28
N THR A 67 -2.58 -11.91 11.04
CA THR A 67 -2.05 -12.22 12.38
C THR A 67 -3.15 -12.59 13.37
N GLN A 68 -4.32 -11.96 13.31
CA GLN A 68 -5.46 -12.32 14.17
C GLN A 68 -6.04 -13.69 13.81
N GLU A 69 -6.16 -14.01 12.52
CA GLU A 69 -6.64 -15.33 12.08
C GLU A 69 -5.67 -16.47 12.46
N LEU A 70 -4.36 -16.25 12.38
CA LEU A 70 -3.36 -17.23 12.81
C LEU A 70 -3.35 -17.42 14.33
N VAL A 71 -3.42 -16.34 15.10
CA VAL A 71 -3.54 -16.39 16.57
C VAL A 71 -4.81 -17.11 16.99
N TYR A 72 -5.95 -16.81 16.35
CA TYR A 72 -7.21 -17.51 16.59
C TYR A 72 -7.13 -18.99 16.23
N ARG A 73 -6.46 -19.36 15.12
CA ARG A 73 -6.27 -20.76 14.74
C ARG A 73 -5.35 -21.53 15.70
N ILE A 74 -4.39 -20.87 16.33
CA ILE A 74 -3.43 -21.48 17.26
C ILE A 74 -4.01 -21.57 18.68
N HIS A 75 -4.72 -20.54 19.14
CA HIS A 75 -5.20 -20.41 20.52
C HIS A 75 -6.72 -20.56 20.71
N GLY A 76 -7.50 -20.63 19.63
CA GLY A 76 -8.94 -20.88 19.66
C GLY A 76 -9.27 -22.37 19.75
N ARG A 77 -8.81 -23.04 20.83
CA ARG A 77 -9.40 -24.28 21.33
C ARG A 77 -9.88 -24.06 22.76
#